data_AF-A0A3M0NDG8-F1
#
_entry.id   AF-A0A3M0NDG8-F1
#
_cell.length_a   1.000
_cell.length_b   1.000
_cell.length_c   1.000
_cell.angle_alpha   90.00
_cell.angle_beta   90.00
_cell.angle_gamma   90.00
#
_symmetry.space_group_name_H-M   'P 1'
#
loop_
_entity.id
_entity.type
_entity.pdbx_description
1 polymer ?
#
loop_
_entity_poly.entity_id
_entity_poly.type
_entity_poly.pdbx_seq_one_letter_code
_entity_poly.pdbx_strand_id
1 'polypeptide(L)' 'MAFEPNKNIKQALQGSEFKKENINQDLVIPSKVQSERENKKNYTFTLKPSVRKQLKMLAKQQGYNSDSQFLSDLIESIKK' A
#
# COMPACT_ATOMS: atom_id res chain seq x y z
N MET A 1 -1.52 -20.92 -41.69
CA MET A 1 -0.12 -21.18 -41.28
C MET A 1 -0.08 -21.17 -39.76
N ALA A 2 0.43 -22.21 -39.11
CA ALA A 2 0.59 -22.25 -37.67
C ALA A 2 2.02 -21.81 -37.29
N PHE A 3 2.16 -20.96 -36.28
CA PHE A 3 3.45 -20.50 -35.80
C PHE A 3 4.18 -21.63 -35.07
N GLU A 4 5.44 -21.90 -35.45
CA GLU A 4 6.27 -22.87 -34.74
C GLU A 4 6.79 -22.28 -33.41
N PRO A 5 6.79 -23.07 -32.32
CA PRO A 5 7.22 -22.57 -31.01
C PRO A 5 8.74 -22.34 -30.99
N ASN A 6 9.14 -21.07 -31.01
CA ASN A 6 10.53 -20.66 -30.88
C ASN A 6 11.06 -20.95 -29.46
N LYS A 7 12.09 -21.80 -29.37
CA LYS A 7 12.70 -22.27 -28.11
C LYS A 7 13.29 -21.13 -27.27
N ASN A 8 13.74 -20.05 -27.91
CA ASN A 8 14.34 -18.89 -27.24
C ASN A 8 13.30 -18.13 -26.38
N ILE A 9 12.02 -18.13 -26.81
CA ILE A 9 10.94 -17.47 -26.09
C ILE A 9 10.59 -18.23 -24.80
N LYS A 10 10.65 -19.57 -24.82
CA LYS A 10 10.41 -20.39 -23.62
C LYS A 10 11.46 -20.16 -22.53
N GLN A 11 12.72 -19.96 -22.91
CA GLN A 11 13.79 -19.66 -21.95
C GLN A 11 13.65 -18.26 -21.35
N ALA A 12 13.26 -17.25 -22.15
CA ALA A 12 13.00 -15.90 -21.65
C ALA A 12 11.82 -15.84 -20.66
N LEU A 13 10.78 -16.65 -20.87
CA LEU A 13 9.64 -16.77 -19.95
C LEU A 13 9.97 -17.53 -18.66
N GLN A 14 10.91 -18.48 -18.70
CA GLN A 14 11.33 -19.24 -17.52
C GLN A 14 12.33 -18.48 -16.63
N GLY A 15 13.09 -17.53 -17.20
CA GLY A 15 14.11 -16.76 -16.48
C GLY A 15 13.61 -15.52 -15.73
N SER A 16 12.37 -15.08 -15.95
CA SER A 16 11.75 -13.98 -15.19
C SER A 16 10.90 -14.54 -14.05
N GLU A 17 11.53 -15.25 -13.12
CA GLU A 17 11.01 -15.26 -11.76
C GLU A 17 11.03 -13.81 -11.31
N PHE A 18 9.84 -13.20 -11.19
CA PHE A 18 9.68 -11.93 -10.52
C PHE A 18 10.30 -12.09 -9.13
N LYS A 19 11.55 -11.61 -8.98
CA LYS A 19 12.12 -11.33 -7.68
C LYS A 19 11.19 -10.30 -7.07
N LYS A 20 10.19 -10.78 -6.34
CA LYS A 20 9.52 -10.02 -5.30
C LYS A 20 10.60 -9.81 -4.27
N GLU A 21 11.38 -8.76 -4.47
CA GLU A 21 12.24 -8.22 -3.45
C GLU A 21 11.34 -8.04 -2.24
N ASN A 22 11.55 -8.90 -1.25
CA ASN A 22 10.93 -8.81 0.04
C ASN A 22 11.48 -7.54 0.65
N ILE A 23 10.79 -6.43 0.38
CA ILE A 23 10.92 -5.22 1.19
C ILE A 23 10.23 -5.58 2.51
N ASN A 24 10.94 -6.33 3.35
CA ASN A 24 10.73 -6.34 4.80
C ASN A 24 11.14 -4.96 5.31
N GLN A 25 10.42 -3.93 4.89
CA GLN A 25 10.25 -2.78 5.74
C GLN A 25 9.17 -3.22 6.69
N ASP A 26 9.55 -3.47 7.94
CA ASP A 26 8.62 -3.60 9.05
C ASP A 26 7.82 -2.29 9.13
N LEU A 27 6.81 -2.14 8.27
CA LEU A 27 5.73 -1.19 8.46
C LEU A 27 4.99 -1.73 9.69
N VAL A 28 5.44 -1.27 10.86
CA VAL A 28 4.69 -1.43 12.11
C VAL A 28 3.42 -0.60 11.94
N ILE A 29 2.40 -1.24 11.36
CA ILE A 29 1.06 -0.70 11.22
C ILE A 29 0.50 -0.60 12.64
N PRO A 30 0.19 0.61 13.13
CA PRO A 30 -0.21 0.78 14.52
C PRO A 30 -1.56 0.11 14.78
N SER A 31 -1.59 -0.76 15.80
CA SER A 31 -2.83 -1.16 16.45
C SER A 31 -3.38 0.05 17.21
N LYS A 32 -4.61 0.45 16.90
CA LYS A 32 -5.36 1.61 17.42
C LYS A 32 -4.91 2.02 18.83
N VAL A 33 -3.98 2.98 18.90
CA VAL A 33 -3.48 3.52 20.17
C VAL A 33 -4.51 4.51 20.68
N GLN A 34 -4.91 4.37 21.94
CA GLN A 34 -5.76 5.37 22.61
C GLN A 34 -4.86 6.52 23.07
N SER A 35 -4.44 7.39 22.14
CA SER A 35 -3.73 8.64 22.44
C SER A 35 -4.69 9.75 22.91
N GLU A 36 -4.16 10.70 23.67
CA GLU A 36 -4.87 11.89 24.15
C GLU A 36 -5.57 12.59 22.97
N ARG A 37 -6.88 12.86 23.12
CA ARG A 37 -7.71 13.33 22.01
C ARG A 37 -7.39 14.79 21.69
N GLU A 38 -6.46 15.01 20.76
CA GLU A 38 -6.31 16.32 20.12
C GLU A 38 -7.59 16.65 19.32
N ASN A 39 -7.97 17.92 19.29
CA ASN A 39 -9.09 18.39 18.50
C ASN A 39 -8.78 18.24 17.00
N LYS A 40 -9.62 17.48 16.30
CA LYS A 40 -9.48 17.27 14.86
C LYS A 40 -9.90 18.53 14.10
N LYS A 41 -9.09 18.94 13.13
CA LYS A 41 -9.44 19.96 12.12
C LYS A 41 -9.62 19.31 10.75
N ASN A 42 -10.50 19.89 9.94
CA ASN A 42 -10.73 19.41 8.59
C ASN A 42 -9.67 20.01 7.66
N TYR A 43 -8.96 19.13 6.94
CA TYR A 43 -7.97 19.52 5.95
C TYR A 43 -8.36 18.96 4.58
N THR A 44 -8.38 19.83 3.58
CA THR A 44 -8.62 19.44 2.19
C THR A 44 -7.29 19.44 1.45
N PHE A 45 -6.98 18.36 0.76
CA PHE A 45 -5.76 18.20 -0.02
C PHE A 45 -6.08 17.57 -1.37
N THR A 46 -5.32 17.95 -2.38
CA THR A 46 -5.43 17.41 -3.74
C THR A 46 -4.54 16.18 -3.86
N LEU A 47 -5.11 15.12 -4.44
CA LEU A 47 -4.43 13.84 -4.67
C LEU A 47 -4.67 13.38 -6.10
N LYS A 48 -3.72 12.60 -6.63
CA LYS A 48 -3.99 11.79 -7.82
C LYS A 48 -5.10 10.78 -7.52
N PRO A 49 -6.03 10.53 -8.46
CA PRO A 49 -7.16 9.61 -8.22
C PRO A 49 -6.70 8.18 -7.94
N SER A 50 -5.59 7.76 -8.55
CA SER A 50 -4.99 6.44 -8.28
C SER A 50 -4.55 6.27 -6.83
N VAL A 51 -3.88 7.29 -6.28
CA VAL A 51 -3.40 7.28 -4.88
C VAL A 51 -4.58 7.29 -3.91
N ARG A 52 -5.65 8.05 -4.20
CA ARG A 52 -6.85 8.04 -3.35
C ARG A 52 -7.51 6.67 -3.26
N LYS A 53 -7.55 5.92 -4.38
CA LYS A 53 -8.08 4.54 -4.39
C LYS A 53 -7.22 3.62 -3.53
N GLN A 54 -5.90 3.72 -3.65
CA GLN A 54 -4.96 2.93 -2.84
C GLN A 54 -5.11 3.22 -1.35
N LEU A 55 -5.20 4.49 -0.96
CA LEU A 55 -5.44 4.90 0.43
C LEU A 55 -6.69 4.23 1.01
N LYS A 56 -7.81 4.29 0.26
CA LYS A 56 -9.08 3.68 0.67
C LYS A 56 -8.98 2.15 0.81
N MET A 57 -8.26 1.49 -0.10
CA MET A 57 -8.03 0.06 -0.02
C MET A 57 -7.19 -0.31 1.20
N LEU A 58 -6.10 0.42 1.46
CA LEU A 58 -5.22 0.20 2.62
C LEU A 58 -5.97 0.40 3.93
N ALA A 59 -6.74 1.49 4.07
CA ALA A 59 -7.56 1.73 5.26
C ALA A 59 -8.53 0.58 5.52
N LYS A 60 -9.20 0.07 4.47
CA LYS A 60 -10.11 -1.07 4.59
C LYS A 60 -9.39 -2.37 4.96
N GLN A 61 -8.23 -2.64 4.36
CA GLN A 61 -7.42 -3.83 4.66
C GLN A 61 -6.98 -3.86 6.13
N GLN A 62 -6.69 -2.69 6.69
CA GLN A 62 -6.27 -2.53 8.08
C GLN A 62 -7.45 -2.39 9.06
N GLY A 63 -8.70 -2.57 8.60
CA GLY A 63 -9.89 -2.52 9.45
C GLY A 63 -10.29 -1.13 9.92
N TYR A 64 -9.78 -0.07 9.30
CA TYR A 64 -10.16 1.31 9.61
C TYR A 64 -11.48 1.68 8.92
N ASN A 65 -12.34 2.39 9.65
CA ASN A 65 -13.59 2.93 9.13
C ASN A 65 -13.40 4.25 8.36
N SER A 66 -12.26 4.93 8.55
CA SER A 66 -11.98 6.21 7.92
C SER A 66 -10.54 6.29 7.39
N ASP A 67 -10.43 6.74 6.14
CA ASP A 67 -9.18 7.14 5.49
C ASP A 67 -8.37 8.13 6.36
N SER A 68 -9.04 9.10 6.99
CA SER A 68 -8.39 10.13 7.80
C SER A 68 -7.82 9.60 9.10
N GLN A 69 -8.48 8.61 9.70
CA GLN A 69 -8.00 8.00 10.93
C GLN A 69 -6.78 7.13 10.65
N PHE A 70 -6.81 6.35 9.56
CA PHE A 70 -5.65 5.59 9.11
C PHE A 70 -4.44 6.50 8.86
N LEU A 71 -4.65 7.65 8.22
CA LEU A 71 -3.58 8.61 7.94
C LEU A 71 -3.02 9.26 9.22
N SER A 72 -3.87 9.62 10.19
CA SER A 72 -3.42 10.13 11.50
C SER A 72 -2.56 9.10 12.23
N ASP A 73 -3.06 7.87 12.40
CA ASP A 73 -2.36 6.80 13.10
C ASP A 73 -1.02 6.47 12.41
N LEU A 74 -1.00 6.44 11.06
CA LEU A 74 0.22 6.21 10.28
C LEU A 74 1.27 7.31 10.49
N ILE A 75 0.86 8.58 10.57
CA ILE A 75 1.78 9.69 10.82
C ILE A 75 2.31 9.64 12.26
N GLU A 76 1.44 9.31 13.23
CA GLU A 76 1.84 9.13 14.63
C GLU A 76 2.83 7.98 14.81
N SER A 77 2.69 6.88 14.05
CA SER A 77 3.63 5.76 14.12
C SER A 77 5.00 6.09 13.52
N ILE A 78 5.06 6.91 12.47
CA ILE A 78 6.32 7.36 11.85
C ILE A 78 7.04 8.41 12.71
N LYS A 79 6.30 9.24 13.45
CA LYS A 79 6.86 10.32 14.29
C LYS A 79 7.53 9.79 15.58
N LYS A 80 7.24 8.55 15.97
CA LYS A 80 7.83 7.88 17.14
C LYS A 80 9.30 7.52 16.92
#